data_AF-A0A3D2KD46-F1
#
_entry.id   AF-A0A3D2KD46-F1
#
_cell.length_a   1.000
_cell.length_b   1.000
_cell.length_c   1.000
_cell.angle_alpha   90.00
_cell.angle_beta   90.00
_cell.angle_gamma   90.00
#
_symmetry.space_group_name_H-M   'P 1'
#
loop_
_entity.id
_entity.type
_entity.pdbx_description
1 polymer ?
#
loop_
_entity_poly.entity_id
_entity_poly.type
_entity_poly.pdbx_seq_one_letter_code
_entity_poly.pdbx_strand_id
1 'polypeptide(L)'
;MGYVEWDCPKCGKRNREACNAWVYGSPIRNCKACNQEYFDNRWREIALEGVEPATKNPKFYLIATIICFLFTVACVIWLIADIRMMGSYPIKLAGCIFVGAIGTIGCFVIFLRIVLGYEEKQNQKYYNESLQRMNDKSYAKKLISYGYNVPEKFR
;
A
#
# COMPACT_ATOMS: atom_id res chain seq x y z
N MET A 1 -0.41 -8.21 -0.69
CA MET A 1 0.39 -7.69 -1.81
C MET A 1 -0.53 -7.57 -3.01
N GLY A 2 -0.30 -6.62 -3.91
CA GLY A 2 -1.04 -6.56 -5.17
C GLY A 2 -0.49 -7.56 -6.18
N TYR A 3 -1.21 -7.75 -7.28
CA TYR A 3 -0.66 -8.33 -8.50
C TYR A 3 -0.96 -7.39 -9.66
N VAL A 4 0.02 -7.12 -10.51
CA VAL A 4 -0.22 -6.56 -11.85
C VAL A 4 -0.29 -7.73 -12.82
N GLU A 5 -1.27 -7.70 -13.71
CA GLU A 5 -1.41 -8.63 -14.84
C GLU A 5 -1.39 -7.82 -16.14
N TRP A 6 -0.77 -8.37 -17.20
CA TRP A 6 -0.64 -7.69 -18.50
C TRP A 6 -0.18 -8.63 -19.59
N ASP A 7 -0.55 -8.33 -20.83
CA ASP A 7 -0.16 -9.13 -21.99
C ASP A 7 1.17 -8.62 -22.58
N CYS A 8 2.03 -9.54 -22.99
CA CYS A 8 3.34 -9.20 -23.54
C CYS A 8 3.20 -8.57 -24.94
N PRO A 9 3.74 -7.36 -25.19
CA PRO A 9 3.65 -6.70 -26.51
C PRO A 9 4.41 -7.43 -27.63
N LYS A 10 5.20 -8.46 -27.30
CA LYS A 10 5.96 -9.29 -28.25
C LYS A 10 5.29 -10.62 -28.60
N CYS A 11 4.49 -11.20 -27.71
CA CYS A 11 3.98 -12.57 -27.87
C CYS A 11 2.53 -12.79 -27.41
N GLY A 12 1.82 -11.75 -26.98
CA GLY A 12 0.42 -11.80 -26.56
C GLY A 12 0.13 -12.59 -25.28
N LYS A 13 1.12 -13.27 -24.69
CA LYS A 13 0.93 -14.07 -23.47
C LYS A 13 0.87 -13.19 -22.23
N ARG A 14 -0.08 -13.51 -21.35
CA ARG A 14 -0.34 -12.80 -20.09
C ARG A 14 0.75 -13.09 -19.05
N ASN A 15 1.44 -12.06 -18.61
CA ASN A 15 2.33 -12.06 -17.45
C ASN A 15 1.54 -11.70 -16.18
N ARG A 16 2.05 -12.16 -15.04
CA ARG A 16 1.59 -11.77 -13.70
C ARG A 16 2.79 -11.59 -12.78
N GLU A 17 2.77 -10.57 -11.94
CA GLU A 17 3.81 -10.36 -10.92
C GLU A 17 3.24 -9.70 -9.66
N ALA A 18 3.82 -10.01 -8.51
CA ALA A 18 3.46 -9.38 -7.24
C ALA A 18 4.00 -7.94 -7.21
N CYS A 19 3.21 -7.00 -6.69
CA CYS A 19 3.55 -5.59 -6.62
C CYS A 19 3.21 -4.98 -5.24
N ASN A 20 3.81 -3.83 -4.96
CA ASN A 20 3.28 -2.89 -3.99
C ASN A 20 2.13 -2.07 -4.61
N ALA A 21 1.47 -1.21 -3.83
CA ALA A 21 0.33 -0.42 -4.29
C ALA A 21 0.66 0.58 -5.42
N TRP A 22 1.93 1.00 -5.51
CA TRP A 22 2.40 2.09 -6.38
C TRP A 22 3.18 1.62 -7.61
N VAL A 23 3.35 0.30 -7.78
CA VAL A 23 4.10 -0.36 -8.86
C VAL A 23 5.55 0.15 -8.97
N TYR A 24 6.23 0.30 -7.84
CA TYR A 24 7.62 0.74 -7.80
C TYR A 24 8.58 -0.39 -8.23
N GLY A 25 9.56 -0.05 -9.08
CA GLY A 25 10.57 -0.98 -9.58
C GLY A 25 10.92 -0.73 -11.06
N SER A 26 11.61 -1.68 -11.69
CA SER A 26 12.11 -1.57 -13.07
C SER A 26 10.99 -1.43 -14.12
N PRO A 27 10.98 -0.36 -14.95
CA PRO A 27 10.15 -0.25 -16.15
C PRO A 27 10.59 -1.17 -17.28
N ILE A 28 11.84 -1.61 -17.27
CA ILE A 28 12.33 -2.63 -18.18
C ILE A 28 11.97 -4.00 -17.59
N ARG A 29 11.09 -4.74 -18.27
CA ARG A 29 10.50 -6.00 -17.80
C ARG A 29 10.73 -7.09 -18.85
N ASN A 30 11.13 -8.28 -18.41
CA ASN A 30 11.23 -9.47 -19.28
C ASN A 30 9.93 -10.28 -19.24
N CYS A 31 9.55 -10.91 -20.35
CA CYS A 31 8.33 -11.72 -20.42
C CYS A 31 8.58 -13.12 -19.85
N LYS A 32 7.75 -13.57 -18.91
CA LYS A 32 7.90 -14.89 -18.27
C LYS A 32 7.63 -16.07 -19.22
N ALA A 33 7.08 -15.81 -20.41
CA ALA A 33 6.71 -16.83 -21.38
C ALA A 33 7.51 -16.81 -22.71
N CYS A 34 8.29 -15.75 -22.99
CA CYS A 34 9.18 -15.69 -24.17
C CYS A 34 10.55 -15.06 -23.89
N ASN A 35 10.82 -14.67 -22.64
CA ASN A 35 12.03 -14.02 -22.13
C ASN A 35 12.52 -12.76 -22.88
N GLN A 36 11.69 -12.17 -23.74
CA GLN A 36 12.02 -10.92 -24.42
C GLN A 36 11.81 -9.72 -23.49
N GLU A 37 12.72 -8.75 -23.61
CA GLU A 37 12.71 -7.46 -22.92
C GLU A 37 11.71 -6.50 -23.59
N TYR A 38 10.95 -5.77 -22.77
CA TYR A 38 10.08 -4.67 -23.20
C TYR A 38 9.97 -3.62 -22.08
N PHE A 39 9.48 -2.45 -22.44
CA PHE A 39 9.19 -1.36 -21.53
C PHE A 39 7.72 -1.39 -21.09
N ASP A 40 7.46 -1.18 -19.80
CA ASP A 40 6.12 -1.16 -19.20
C ASP A 40 5.96 0.12 -18.37
N ASN A 41 5.27 1.11 -18.94
CA ASN A 41 5.13 2.47 -18.40
C ASN A 41 4.34 2.57 -17.08
N ARG A 42 3.77 1.47 -16.59
CA ARG A 42 3.06 1.43 -15.29
C ARG A 42 4.02 1.24 -14.12
N TRP A 43 5.27 0.88 -14.38
CA TRP A 43 6.33 0.74 -13.40
C TRP A 43 7.11 2.04 -13.26
N ARG A 44 7.55 2.36 -12.03
CA ARG A 44 8.16 3.65 -11.71
C ARG A 44 9.42 3.49 -10.88
N GLU A 45 10.48 4.19 -11.28
CA GLU A 45 11.71 4.28 -10.51
C GLU A 45 11.63 5.42 -9.48
N ILE A 46 11.53 5.08 -8.20
CA ILE A 46 11.44 6.06 -7.09
C ILE A 46 12.64 7.00 -7.08
N ALA A 47 13.83 6.55 -7.51
CA ALA A 47 15.00 7.41 -7.59
C ALA A 47 14.87 8.54 -8.63
N LEU A 48 13.90 8.46 -9.54
CA LEU A 48 13.67 9.42 -10.62
C LEU A 48 12.35 10.18 -10.47
N GLU A 49 11.24 9.49 -10.18
CA GLU A 49 9.91 10.10 -9.99
C GLU A 49 9.64 10.54 -8.55
N GLY A 50 10.46 10.12 -7.59
CA GLY A 50 10.24 10.34 -6.16
C GLY A 50 9.25 9.37 -5.53
N VAL A 51 8.89 9.64 -4.28
CA VAL A 51 7.88 8.90 -3.52
C VAL A 51 6.56 9.65 -3.61
N GLU A 52 5.49 9.03 -4.13
CA GLU A 52 4.15 9.60 -4.00
C GLU A 52 3.79 9.71 -2.51
N PRO A 53 3.39 10.91 -2.03
CA PRO A 53 3.10 11.12 -0.62
C PRO A 53 1.87 10.29 -0.23
N ALA A 54 2.07 9.31 0.63
CA ALA A 54 0.97 8.60 1.28
C ALA A 54 0.27 9.57 2.25
N THR A 55 -0.74 10.29 1.76
CA THR A 55 -1.48 11.38 2.42
C THR A 55 -2.39 10.88 3.56
N LYS A 56 -1.77 10.25 4.57
CA LYS A 56 -2.42 9.64 5.72
C LYS A 56 -2.11 10.45 6.97
N ASN A 57 -2.96 11.43 7.29
CA ASN A 57 -2.81 12.23 8.49
C ASN A 57 -2.97 11.34 9.75
N PRO A 58 -1.92 11.14 10.58
CA PRO A 58 -2.01 10.25 11.74
C PRO A 58 -3.02 10.74 12.77
N LYS A 59 -3.25 12.05 12.88
CA LYS A 59 -4.25 12.63 13.80
C LYS A 59 -5.66 12.18 13.45
N PHE A 60 -5.97 12.02 12.16
CA PHE A 60 -7.28 11.54 11.71
C PHE A 60 -7.55 10.10 12.18
N TYR A 61 -6.59 9.19 11.98
CA TYR A 61 -6.74 7.79 12.43
C TYR A 61 -6.75 7.66 13.95
N LEU A 62 -6.02 8.51 14.68
CA LEU A 62 -6.09 8.56 16.14
C LEU A 62 -7.47 9.02 16.64
N ILE A 63 -8.02 10.11 16.07
CA ILE A 63 -9.36 10.61 16.39
C ILE A 63 -10.42 9.55 16.06
N ALA A 64 -10.35 8.91 14.89
CA ALA A 64 -11.25 7.83 14.50
C ALA A 64 -11.18 6.64 15.48
N THR A 65 -9.97 6.25 15.92
CA THR A 65 -9.76 5.21 16.94
C THR A 65 -10.47 5.57 18.24
N ILE A 66 -10.33 6.80 18.72
CA ILE A 66 -10.95 7.28 19.97
C ILE A 66 -12.48 7.28 19.84
N ILE A 67 -13.03 7.75 18.72
CA ILE A 67 -14.48 7.77 18.46
C ILE A 67 -15.05 6.34 18.43
N CYS A 68 -14.42 5.42 17.68
CA CYS A 68 -14.85 4.02 17.64
C CYS A 68 -14.74 3.35 19.02
N PHE A 69 -13.69 3.64 19.80
CA PHE A 69 -13.53 3.10 21.15
C PHE A 69 -14.63 3.58 22.10
N LEU A 70 -14.89 4.89 22.15
CA LEU A 70 -15.93 5.47 23.01
C LEU A 70 -17.33 4.95 22.62
N PHE A 71 -17.62 4.83 21.33
CA PHE A 71 -18.87 4.23 20.84
C PHE A 71 -19.00 2.75 21.25
N THR A 72 -17.92 1.98 21.15
CA THR A 72 -17.90 0.56 21.55
C THR A 72 -18.14 0.43 23.06
N VAL A 73 -17.49 1.24 23.88
CA VAL A 73 -17.67 1.29 25.34
C VAL A 73 -19.11 1.67 25.70
N ALA A 74 -19.70 2.66 25.04
CA ALA A 74 -21.11 3.03 25.25
C ALA A 74 -22.06 1.87 24.93
N CYS A 75 -21.86 1.15 23.81
CA CYS A 75 -22.65 -0.03 23.46
C CYS A 75 -22.49 -1.18 24.47
N VAL A 76 -21.28 -1.39 25.02
CA VAL A 76 -21.03 -2.38 26.07
C VAL A 76 -21.75 -2.02 27.37
N ILE A 77 -21.68 -0.76 27.80
CA ILE A 77 -22.38 -0.26 29.00
C ILE A 77 -23.90 -0.43 28.85
N TRP A 78 -24.45 -0.07 27.69
CA TRP A 78 -25.86 -0.27 27.38
C TRP A 78 -26.24 -1.77 27.41
N LEU A 79 -25.47 -2.65 26.77
CA LEU A 79 -25.76 -4.09 26.79
C LEU A 79 -25.76 -4.67 28.21
N ILE A 80 -24.84 -4.21 29.08
CA ILE A 80 -24.82 -4.61 30.49
C ILE A 80 -26.04 -4.08 31.25
N ALA A 81 -26.53 -2.88 30.93
CA ALA A 81 -27.74 -2.32 31.53
C ALA A 81 -29.00 -3.10 31.09
N ASP A 82 -29.18 -3.36 29.78
CA ASP A 82 -30.33 -4.10 29.24
C ASP A 82 -30.41 -5.52 29.82
N ILE A 83 -29.27 -6.22 29.93
CA ILE A 83 -29.20 -7.55 30.57
C ILE A 83 -29.59 -7.49 32.05
N ARG A 84 -29.12 -6.47 32.79
CA ARG A 84 -29.38 -6.35 34.25
C ARG A 84 -30.78 -5.86 34.59
N MET A 85 -31.38 -5.00 33.76
CA MET A 85 -32.68 -4.37 34.04
C MET A 85 -33.85 -5.08 33.36
N MET A 86 -33.64 -5.66 32.18
CA MET A 86 -34.71 -6.22 31.34
C MET A 86 -34.49 -7.70 30.99
N GLY A 87 -33.43 -8.35 31.52
CA GLY A 87 -33.11 -9.75 31.26
C GLY A 87 -32.86 -10.09 29.79
N SER A 88 -32.69 -9.06 28.95
CA SER A 88 -32.82 -9.16 27.49
C SER A 88 -31.46 -9.06 26.81
N TYR A 89 -31.25 -9.88 25.78
CA TYR A 89 -29.99 -9.90 25.01
C TYR A 89 -30.21 -9.38 23.57
N PRO A 90 -30.16 -8.06 23.33
CA PRO A 90 -30.33 -7.50 22.00
C PRO A 90 -29.13 -7.83 21.09
N ILE A 91 -29.28 -8.89 20.29
CA ILE A 91 -28.26 -9.37 19.31
C ILE A 91 -27.74 -8.23 18.40
N LYS A 92 -28.60 -7.27 18.04
CA LYS A 92 -28.21 -6.08 17.27
C LYS A 92 -27.13 -5.25 17.97
N LEU A 93 -27.24 -5.06 19.29
CA LEU A 93 -26.29 -4.28 20.09
C LEU A 93 -24.96 -5.03 20.26
N ALA A 94 -25.00 -6.36 20.42
CA ALA A 94 -23.79 -7.20 20.35
C ALA A 94 -23.08 -7.08 18.99
N GLY A 95 -23.84 -7.00 17.89
CA GLY A 95 -23.31 -6.70 16.56
C GLY A 95 -22.64 -5.32 16.47
N CYS A 96 -23.25 -4.28 17.05
CA CYS A 96 -22.64 -2.94 17.13
C CYS A 96 -21.32 -2.93 17.90
N ILE A 97 -21.22 -3.68 19.02
CA ILE A 97 -19.97 -3.83 19.79
C ILE A 97 -18.89 -4.51 18.93
N PHE A 98 -19.22 -5.59 18.21
CA PHE A 98 -18.28 -6.30 17.36
C PHE A 98 -17.74 -5.43 16.22
N VAL A 99 -18.61 -4.69 15.51
CA VAL A 99 -18.22 -3.77 14.45
C VAL A 99 -17.39 -2.60 15.01
N GLY A 100 -17.77 -2.04 16.15
CA GLY A 100 -17.03 -0.97 16.83
C GLY A 100 -15.62 -1.41 17.26
N ALA A 101 -15.49 -2.62 17.81
CA ALA A 101 -14.20 -3.19 18.18
C ALA A 101 -13.28 -3.40 16.95
N ILE A 102 -13.80 -3.94 15.85
CA ILE A 102 -13.07 -4.10 14.59
C ILE A 102 -12.65 -2.73 14.03
N GLY A 103 -13.55 -1.73 14.02
CA GLY A 103 -13.25 -0.37 13.58
C GLY A 103 -12.14 0.29 14.41
N THR A 104 -12.20 0.12 15.74
CA THR A 104 -11.18 0.61 16.68
C THR A 104 -9.81 -0.01 16.38
N ILE A 105 -9.74 -1.34 16.28
CA ILE A 105 -8.50 -2.08 16.00
C ILE A 105 -7.94 -1.70 14.62
N GLY A 106 -8.80 -1.62 13.60
CA GLY A 106 -8.41 -1.24 12.23
C GLY A 106 -7.80 0.16 12.16
N CYS A 107 -8.46 1.17 12.77
CA CYS A 107 -7.95 2.53 12.82
C CYS A 107 -6.63 2.62 13.61
N PHE A 108 -6.52 1.90 14.73
CA PHE A 108 -5.31 1.88 15.55
C PHE A 108 -4.12 1.25 14.84
N VAL A 109 -4.32 0.14 14.12
CA VAL A 109 -3.26 -0.50 13.31
C VAL A 109 -2.79 0.40 12.17
N ILE A 110 -3.69 1.19 11.55
CA ILE A 110 -3.29 2.17 10.52
C ILE A 110 -2.52 3.34 11.16
N PHE A 111 -3.00 3.87 12.29
CA PHE A 111 -2.28 4.90 13.06
C PHE A 111 -0.85 4.45 13.42
N LEU A 112 -0.68 3.26 13.98
CA LEU A 112 0.64 2.70 14.30
C LEU A 112 1.52 2.52 13.07
N ARG A 113 0.98 2.08 11.92
CA ARG A 113 1.76 1.95 10.68
C ARG A 113 2.32 3.28 10.17
N ILE A 114 1.56 4.37 10.33
CA ILE A 114 1.99 5.72 9.98
C ILE A 114 3.07 6.18 10.97
N VAL A 115 2.80 6.12 12.27
CA VAL A 115 3.72 6.63 13.32
C VAL A 115 5.04 5.85 13.40
N LEU A 116 5.03 4.54 13.13
CA LEU A 116 6.24 3.69 13.13
C LEU A 116 7.02 3.74 11.80
N GLY A 117 6.56 4.55 10.84
CA GLY A 117 7.23 4.76 9.54
C GLY A 117 7.31 3.50 8.67
N TYR A 118 6.33 2.59 8.75
CA TYR A 118 6.39 1.32 7.99
C TYR A 118 6.36 1.54 6.48
N GLU A 119 5.57 2.50 6.01
CA GLU A 119 5.48 2.85 4.59
C GLU A 119 6.73 3.59 4.12
N GLU A 120 7.30 4.45 4.97
CA GLU A 120 8.58 5.14 4.71
C GLU A 120 9.76 4.15 4.60
N LYS A 121 9.87 3.19 5.53
CA LYS A 121 10.89 2.11 5.47
C LYS A 121 10.77 1.25 4.21
N GLN A 122 9.53 0.98 3.75
CA GLN A 122 9.32 0.26 2.49
C GLN A 122 9.72 1.12 1.28
N ASN A 123 9.31 2.38 1.25
CA ASN A 123 9.67 3.32 0.17
C ASN A 123 11.19 3.55 0.10
N GLN A 124 11.87 3.67 1.25
CA GLN A 124 13.32 3.79 1.35
C GLN A 124 14.03 2.53 0.84
N LYS A 125 13.52 1.32 1.13
CA LYS A 125 14.03 0.08 0.53
C LYS A 125 13.94 0.13 -1.00
N TYR A 126 12.76 0.41 -1.55
CA TYR A 126 12.57 0.48 -3.01
C TYR A 126 13.39 1.61 -3.66
N TYR A 127 13.60 2.74 -2.97
CA TYR A 127 14.47 3.84 -3.41
C TYR A 127 15.94 3.41 -3.46
N ASN A 128 16.42 2.65 -2.47
CA ASN A 128 17.78 2.11 -2.47
C ASN A 128 17.97 1.07 -3.59
N GLU A 129 16.99 0.18 -3.83
CA GLU A 129 16.99 -0.74 -4.97
C GLU A 129 16.95 0.00 -6.32
N SER A 130 16.23 1.12 -6.39
CA SER A 130 16.15 2.01 -7.55
C SER A 130 17.49 2.70 -7.83
N LEU A 131 18.14 3.26 -6.81
CA LEU A 131 19.49 3.82 -6.92
C LEU A 131 20.53 2.77 -7.35
N GLN A 132 20.45 1.55 -6.82
CA GLN A 132 21.35 0.46 -7.22
C GLN A 132 21.22 0.12 -8.72
N ARG A 133 20.00 0.11 -9.28
CA ARG A 133 19.78 -0.03 -10.72
C ARG A 133 20.27 1.19 -11.50
N MET A 134 19.96 2.41 -11.04
CA MET A 134 20.33 3.65 -11.73
C MET A 134 21.84 3.94 -11.75
N ASN A 135 22.62 3.32 -10.85
CA ASN A 135 24.08 3.37 -10.91
C ASN A 135 24.67 2.54 -12.07
N ASP A 136 23.92 1.60 -12.66
CA ASP A 136 24.34 0.90 -13.87
C ASP A 136 24.08 1.78 -15.11
N LYS A 137 25.18 2.27 -15.70
CA LYS A 137 25.15 3.11 -16.90
C LYS A 137 24.56 2.40 -18.13
N SER A 138 24.54 1.07 -18.17
CA SER A 138 23.87 0.31 -19.23
C SER A 138 22.35 0.37 -19.07
N TYR A 139 21.85 0.20 -17.83
CA TYR A 139 20.44 0.30 -17.49
C TYR A 139 19.88 1.70 -17.71
N ALA A 140 20.59 2.74 -17.23
CA ALA A 140 20.21 4.13 -17.46
C ALA A 140 20.12 4.48 -18.97
N LYS A 141 21.07 4.01 -19.79
CA LYS A 141 21.03 4.18 -21.24
C LYS A 141 19.87 3.43 -21.90
N LYS A 142 19.53 2.22 -21.44
CA LYS A 142 18.32 1.52 -21.91
C LYS A 142 17.05 2.33 -21.60
N LEU A 143 16.89 2.85 -20.39
CA LEU A 143 15.74 3.68 -20.01
C LEU A 143 15.59 4.90 -20.92
N ILE A 144 16.70 5.60 -21.19
CA ILE A 144 16.72 6.74 -22.14
C ILE A 144 16.31 6.28 -23.55
N SER A 145 16.77 5.11 -24.01
CA SER A 145 16.40 4.57 -25.33
C SER A 145 14.92 4.19 -25.48
N TYR A 146 14.22 3.94 -24.36
CA TYR A 146 12.77 3.78 -24.30
C TYR A 146 12.01 5.10 -24.08
N GLY A 147 12.69 6.25 -24.06
CA GLY A 147 12.10 7.58 -23.89
C GLY A 147 11.78 7.95 -22.43
N TYR A 148 12.29 7.21 -21.45
CA TYR A 148 12.06 7.50 -20.04
C TYR A 148 12.97 8.66 -19.56
N ASN A 149 12.41 9.57 -18.75
CA ASN A 149 13.10 10.81 -18.38
C ASN A 149 14.13 10.58 -17.26
N VAL A 150 15.39 10.31 -17.65
CA VAL A 150 16.51 10.14 -16.72
C VAL A 150 17.21 11.50 -16.45
N PRO A 151 17.25 11.98 -15.19
CA PRO A 151 17.99 13.19 -14.81
C PRO A 151 19.50 13.07 -15.03
N GLU A 152 20.18 14.19 -15.24
CA GLU A 152 21.60 14.24 -15.64
C GLU A 152 22.56 13.59 -14.64
N LYS A 153 22.19 13.53 -13.36
CA LYS A 153 22.93 12.83 -12.29
C LYS A 153 23.15 11.33 -12.57
N PHE A 154 22.37 10.72 -13.45
CA PHE A 154 22.40 9.29 -13.77
C PHE A 154 22.66 9.01 -15.28
N ARG A 155 23.28 9.94 -16.02
CA ARG A 155 23.63 9.78 -17.45
C ARG A 155 25.09 9.30 -17.66
#